data_AF-A0A3D5JIT8-F1
#
_entry.id   AF-A0A3D5JIT8-F1
#
_cell.length_a   1.000
_cell.length_b   1.000
_cell.length_c   1.000
_cell.angle_alpha   90.00
_cell.angle_beta   90.00
_cell.angle_gamma   90.00
#
_symmetry.space_group_name_H-M   'P 1'
#
loop_
_entity.id
_entity.type
_entity.pdbx_description
1 polymer ?
#
loop_
_entity_poly.entity_id
_entity_poly.type
_entity_poly.pdbx_seq_one_letter_code
_entity_poly.pdbx_strand_id
1 'polypeptide(L)'
;MDQTIIGSNRKIDPTRRAHLKPDLTPDDNDRVEIGPTDLAFAEWAAAGIEAPDMPALRQYRLSRLQQQIRKHDCAGLLLFDPLNIRYATDTTNMQLWTTHNAARACFVPPEGTVVLWDFHNCEHLSAHLPLVGEVRHGASFFYFETGDKTDEAAAHFVDEVIGLMRQHGGDNRRLAVDKIETPGYARLIDHGVTVIEGQMLTEHARSIKNDNEIRAMRCAIHACEMAVEEMRYAMR
;
A
#
# COMPACT_ATOMS: atom_id res chain seq x y z
N MET A 1 -26.01 -29.71 -2.48
CA MET A 1 -25.07 -30.61 -1.78
C MET A 1 -24.25 -29.74 -0.88
N ASP A 2 -24.63 -29.72 0.39
CA ASP A 2 -24.02 -28.96 1.45
C ASP A 2 -22.92 -29.85 2.05
N GLN A 3 -21.65 -29.45 1.92
CA GLN A 3 -20.55 -30.12 2.60
C GLN A 3 -19.68 -29.06 3.27
N THR A 4 -20.21 -28.52 4.37
CA THR A 4 -19.39 -27.87 5.38
C THR A 4 -18.61 -28.96 6.12
N ILE A 5 -17.33 -29.14 5.80
CA ILE A 5 -16.43 -29.93 6.64
C ILE A 5 -16.10 -29.08 7.87
N ILE A 6 -16.83 -29.27 8.97
CA ILE A 6 -16.46 -28.72 10.27
C ILE A 6 -15.41 -29.64 10.89
N GLY A 7 -14.14 -29.34 10.63
CA GLY A 7 -13.02 -29.95 11.34
C GLY A 7 -13.11 -29.64 12.84
N SER A 8 -12.94 -30.67 13.68
CA SER A 8 -12.91 -30.58 15.14
C SER A 8 -11.83 -29.57 15.60
N ASN A 9 -12.26 -28.34 15.90
CA ASN A 9 -11.37 -27.25 16.31
C ASN A 9 -11.02 -27.28 17.81
N ARG A 10 -10.81 -28.47 18.40
CA ARG A 10 -10.21 -28.55 19.73
C ARG A 10 -8.68 -28.54 19.58
N LYS A 11 -8.11 -27.34 19.40
CA LYS A 11 -6.67 -27.16 19.27
C LYS A 11 -5.97 -27.57 20.57
N ILE A 12 -5.03 -28.51 20.47
CA ILE A 12 -4.15 -28.95 21.56
C ILE A 12 -3.20 -27.82 21.99
N ASP A 13 -2.94 -26.86 21.09
CA ASP A 13 -2.23 -25.61 21.35
C ASP A 13 -2.93 -24.45 20.60
N PRO A 14 -3.56 -23.49 21.30
CA PRO A 14 -4.23 -22.34 20.67
C PRO A 14 -3.29 -21.41 19.90
N THR A 15 -1.98 -21.47 20.17
CA THR A 15 -0.97 -20.60 19.55
C THR A 15 -0.53 -21.10 18.17
N ARG A 16 -0.75 -22.39 17.86
CA ARG A 16 -0.37 -22.97 16.57
C ARG A 16 -1.36 -22.55 15.48
N ARG A 17 -0.90 -21.68 14.56
CA ARG A 17 -1.65 -21.24 13.39
C ARG A 17 -1.13 -21.93 12.12
N ALA A 18 -1.33 -23.24 12.01
CA ALA A 18 -0.87 -24.05 10.86
C ALA A 18 -1.45 -23.66 9.48
N HIS A 19 -2.29 -22.63 9.42
CA HIS A 19 -2.85 -22.05 8.20
C HIS A 19 -2.20 -20.69 7.85
N LEU A 20 -1.19 -20.26 8.62
CA LEU A 20 -0.48 -19.00 8.43
C LEU A 20 1.04 -19.23 8.44
N LYS A 21 1.73 -18.42 7.65
CA LYS A 21 3.18 -18.27 7.66
C LYS A 21 3.65 -17.55 8.94
N PRO A 22 4.97 -17.52 9.24
CA PRO A 22 5.50 -16.87 10.43
C PRO A 22 5.14 -15.38 10.57
N ASP A 23 4.82 -14.70 9.47
CA ASP A 23 4.43 -13.29 9.41
C ASP A 23 2.91 -13.05 9.49
N LEU A 24 2.15 -14.10 9.79
CA LEU A 24 0.68 -14.16 9.87
C LEU A 24 -0.06 -13.98 8.54
N THR A 25 0.61 -14.11 7.40
CA THR A 25 -0.05 -14.21 6.09
C THR A 25 -0.49 -15.67 5.82
N PRO A 26 -1.49 -15.95 4.95
CA PRO A 26 -2.00 -17.31 4.72
C PRO A 26 -0.95 -18.32 4.24
N ASP A 27 -0.81 -19.48 4.87
CA ASP A 27 0.11 -20.52 4.39
C ASP A 27 -0.54 -21.34 3.26
N ASP A 28 -0.58 -20.73 2.08
CA ASP A 28 -1.17 -21.27 0.87
C ASP A 28 -0.26 -20.93 -0.32
N ASN A 29 0.17 -21.96 -1.06
CA ASN A 29 1.08 -21.83 -2.18
C ASN A 29 0.43 -21.13 -3.39
N ASP A 30 -0.90 -21.20 -3.50
CA ASP A 30 -1.65 -20.68 -4.64
C ASP A 30 -2.28 -19.31 -4.34
N ARG A 31 -1.94 -18.70 -3.20
CA ARG A 31 -2.39 -17.35 -2.83
C ARG A 31 -1.82 -16.29 -3.77
N VAL A 32 -2.57 -15.21 -3.98
CA VAL A 32 -2.12 -14.05 -4.78
C VAL A 32 -1.01 -13.25 -4.09
N GLU A 33 -1.08 -13.13 -2.76
CA GLU A 33 -0.12 -12.37 -1.95
C GLU A 33 1.29 -12.95 -2.04
N ILE A 34 2.21 -12.24 -2.67
CA ILE A 34 3.64 -12.59 -2.64
C ILE A 34 4.26 -12.24 -1.28
N GLY A 35 5.51 -12.60 -1.08
CA GLY A 35 6.22 -12.28 0.15
C GLY A 35 7.60 -12.93 0.20
N PRO A 36 8.19 -13.01 1.39
CA PRO A 36 9.41 -13.77 1.60
C PRO A 36 9.23 -15.23 1.19
N THR A 37 10.30 -15.83 0.67
CA THR A 37 10.32 -17.24 0.30
C THR A 37 10.54 -18.12 1.53
N ASP A 38 10.27 -19.42 1.40
CA ASP A 38 10.54 -20.38 2.49
C ASP A 38 12.03 -20.41 2.88
N LEU A 39 12.94 -20.16 1.93
CA LEU A 39 14.38 -19.98 2.20
C LEU A 39 14.60 -18.82 3.18
N ALA A 40 14.05 -17.64 2.88
CA ALA A 40 14.20 -16.47 3.73
C ALA A 40 13.62 -16.70 5.14
N PHE A 41 12.42 -17.29 5.24
CA PHE A 41 11.84 -17.63 6.54
C PHE A 41 12.69 -18.63 7.34
N ALA A 42 13.28 -19.64 6.68
CA ALA A 42 14.15 -20.61 7.33
C ALA A 42 15.45 -19.97 7.84
N GLU A 43 16.08 -19.10 7.04
CA GLU A 43 17.29 -18.36 7.45
C GLU A 43 17.02 -17.43 8.62
N TRP A 44 15.91 -16.68 8.61
CA TRP A 44 15.51 -15.83 9.72
C TRP A 44 15.28 -16.63 11.01
N ALA A 45 14.60 -17.79 10.90
CA ALA A 45 14.39 -18.67 12.04
C ALA A 45 15.72 -19.20 12.61
N ALA A 46 16.65 -19.62 11.74
CA ALA A 46 17.98 -20.08 12.14
C ALA A 46 18.81 -18.98 12.82
N ALA A 47 18.66 -17.73 12.36
CA ALA A 47 19.30 -16.56 12.95
C ALA A 47 18.58 -16.02 14.21
N GLY A 48 17.44 -16.60 14.61
CA GLY A 48 16.63 -16.13 15.74
C GLY A 48 15.96 -14.78 15.50
N ILE A 49 15.73 -14.40 14.24
CA ILE A 49 15.07 -13.15 13.85
C ILE A 49 13.56 -13.41 13.73
N GLU A 50 12.77 -12.68 14.52
CA GLU A 50 11.32 -12.76 14.48
C GLU A 50 10.74 -12.04 13.25
N ALA A 51 9.86 -12.72 12.51
CA ALA A 51 9.13 -12.13 11.39
C ALA A 51 8.12 -11.06 11.87
N PRO A 52 7.80 -10.06 11.03
CA PRO A 52 6.79 -9.05 11.37
C PRO A 52 5.38 -9.63 11.33
N ASP A 53 4.47 -9.11 12.16
CA ASP A 53 3.02 -9.31 11.99
C ASP A 53 2.52 -8.39 10.85
N MET A 54 2.27 -8.94 9.67
CA MET A 54 1.93 -8.14 8.49
C MET A 54 0.60 -7.38 8.63
N PRO A 55 -0.52 -8.00 9.10
CA PRO A 55 -1.75 -7.26 9.38
C PRO A 55 -1.55 -6.07 10.33
N ALA A 56 -0.86 -6.25 11.45
CA ALA A 56 -0.62 -5.19 12.41
C ALA A 56 0.29 -4.09 11.86
N LEU A 57 1.29 -4.46 11.06
CA LEU A 57 2.19 -3.53 10.38
C LEU A 57 1.43 -2.63 9.40
N ARG A 58 0.54 -3.21 8.58
CA ARG A 58 -0.32 -2.48 7.63
C ARG A 58 -1.21 -1.48 8.35
N GLN A 59 -1.89 -1.92 9.41
CA GLN A 59 -2.76 -1.06 10.22
C GLN A 59 -2.01 0.11 10.86
N TYR A 60 -0.80 -0.15 11.38
CA TYR A 60 0.05 0.89 11.95
C TYR A 60 0.38 1.96 10.91
N ARG A 61 0.88 1.57 9.73
CA ARG A 61 1.27 2.52 8.68
C ARG A 61 0.13 3.41 8.21
N LEU A 62 -1.04 2.82 7.94
CA LEU A 62 -2.22 3.58 7.57
C LEU A 62 -2.61 4.58 8.67
N SER A 63 -2.59 4.14 9.94
CA SER A 63 -2.90 5.03 11.07
C SER A 63 -1.92 6.21 11.17
N ARG A 64 -0.64 6.01 10.80
CA ARG A 64 0.38 7.07 10.80
C ARG A 64 0.10 8.12 9.72
N LEU A 65 -0.30 7.71 8.52
CA LEU A 65 -0.73 8.65 7.47
C LEU A 65 -1.96 9.44 7.91
N GLN A 66 -2.98 8.74 8.42
CA GLN A 66 -4.21 9.33 8.97
C GLN A 66 -3.97 10.35 10.07
N GLN A 67 -3.00 10.08 10.96
CA GLN A 67 -2.55 11.05 11.96
C GLN A 67 -1.97 12.31 11.33
N GLN A 68 -1.15 12.20 10.27
CA GLN A 68 -0.60 13.38 9.59
C GLN A 68 -1.70 14.17 8.86
N ILE A 69 -2.63 13.49 8.19
CA ILE A 69 -3.77 14.13 7.50
C ILE A 69 -4.58 14.99 8.47
N ARG A 70 -4.98 14.42 9.62
CA ARG A 70 -5.67 15.17 10.67
C ARG A 70 -4.84 16.31 11.25
N LYS A 71 -3.57 16.05 11.56
CA LYS A 71 -2.65 17.06 12.13
C LYS A 71 -2.50 18.29 11.22
N HIS A 72 -2.56 18.08 9.91
CA HIS A 72 -2.38 19.13 8.90
C HIS A 72 -3.70 19.64 8.30
N ASP A 73 -4.83 19.25 8.89
CA ASP A 73 -6.19 19.64 8.48
C ASP A 73 -6.44 19.47 6.98
N CYS A 74 -6.16 18.27 6.47
CA CYS A 74 -6.41 17.90 5.07
C CYS A 74 -7.65 17.01 4.98
N ALA A 75 -8.44 17.18 3.91
CA ALA A 75 -9.57 16.31 3.58
C ALA A 75 -9.13 14.88 3.20
N GLY A 76 -7.86 14.74 2.82
CA GLY A 76 -7.22 13.46 2.50
C GLY A 76 -5.78 13.65 2.02
N LEU A 77 -5.16 12.53 1.68
CA LEU A 77 -3.85 12.45 1.06
C LEU A 77 -3.95 11.60 -0.21
N LEU A 78 -3.58 12.19 -1.34
CA LEU A 78 -3.56 11.54 -2.64
C LEU A 78 -2.13 11.16 -3.02
N LEU A 79 -1.93 9.89 -3.32
CA LEU A 79 -0.61 9.29 -3.55
C LEU A 79 -0.52 8.71 -4.96
N PHE A 80 0.47 9.15 -5.74
CA PHE A 80 0.90 8.50 -6.99
C PHE A 80 2.28 7.89 -6.89
N ASP A 81 3.07 8.20 -5.85
CA ASP A 81 4.35 7.53 -5.66
C ASP A 81 4.14 6.06 -5.26
N PRO A 82 4.69 5.09 -6.01
CA PRO A 82 4.48 3.67 -5.71
C PRO A 82 5.08 3.26 -4.36
N LEU A 83 6.05 4.00 -3.80
CA LEU A 83 6.55 3.77 -2.44
C LEU A 83 5.59 4.29 -1.37
N ASN A 84 4.90 5.41 -1.63
CA ASN A 84 3.88 5.92 -0.72
C ASN A 84 2.60 5.07 -0.79
N ILE A 85 2.19 4.63 -1.98
CA ILE A 85 1.09 3.65 -2.16
C ILE A 85 1.43 2.36 -1.43
N ARG A 86 2.67 1.86 -1.56
CA ARG A 86 3.16 0.70 -0.81
C ARG A 86 3.11 0.93 0.70
N TYR A 87 3.47 2.10 1.18
CA TYR A 87 3.38 2.41 2.61
C TYR A 87 1.93 2.45 3.11
N ALA A 88 1.01 3.02 2.34
CA ALA A 88 -0.40 3.14 2.69
C ALA A 88 -1.15 1.80 2.66
N THR A 89 -0.82 0.93 1.70
CA THR A 89 -1.64 -0.25 1.35
C THR A 89 -0.90 -1.57 1.47
N ASP A 90 0.43 -1.56 1.45
CA ASP A 90 1.30 -2.73 1.29
C ASP A 90 1.06 -3.55 0.00
N THR A 91 0.29 -3.01 -0.95
CA THR A 91 0.12 -3.59 -2.29
C THR A 91 1.34 -3.34 -3.15
N THR A 92 1.59 -4.25 -4.10
CA THR A 92 2.53 -4.03 -5.20
C THR A 92 1.88 -4.36 -6.53
N ASN A 93 2.09 -3.51 -7.53
CA ASN A 93 1.73 -3.79 -8.91
C ASN A 93 2.73 -3.08 -9.81
N MET A 94 3.57 -3.86 -10.51
CA MET A 94 4.59 -3.37 -11.45
C MET A 94 5.45 -2.20 -10.91
N GLN A 95 5.93 -2.29 -9.67
CA GLN A 95 6.55 -1.16 -8.93
C GLN A 95 7.51 -0.31 -9.76
N LEU A 96 8.44 -0.93 -10.50
CA LEU A 96 9.41 -0.22 -11.35
C LEU A 96 8.77 0.49 -12.55
N TRP A 97 7.77 -0.11 -13.19
CA TRP A 97 7.04 0.55 -14.27
C TRP A 97 6.23 1.73 -13.72
N THR A 98 5.62 1.57 -12.54
CA THR A 98 4.84 2.63 -11.88
C THR A 98 5.70 3.76 -11.30
N THR A 99 7.03 3.59 -11.16
CA THR A 99 7.87 4.74 -10.72
C THR A 99 7.90 5.86 -11.75
N HIS A 100 7.73 5.53 -13.03
CA HIS A 100 7.81 6.48 -14.15
C HIS A 100 6.57 6.49 -15.06
N ASN A 101 5.56 5.68 -14.75
CA ASN A 101 4.22 5.78 -15.32
C ASN A 101 3.24 5.91 -14.16
N ALA A 102 2.62 7.08 -14.00
CA ALA A 102 1.69 7.38 -12.90
C ALA A 102 0.34 6.65 -13.07
N ALA A 103 0.38 5.33 -13.06
CA ALA A 103 -0.73 4.45 -13.43
C ALA A 103 -1.55 3.92 -12.26
N ARG A 104 -1.15 4.26 -11.03
CA ARG A 104 -1.85 3.92 -9.80
C ARG A 104 -2.00 5.18 -8.96
N ALA A 105 -3.11 5.29 -8.26
CA ALA A 105 -3.31 6.32 -7.25
C ALA A 105 -3.94 5.73 -6.00
N CYS A 106 -3.67 6.31 -4.84
CA CYS A 106 -4.32 5.93 -3.59
C CYS A 106 -4.81 7.19 -2.86
N PHE A 107 -6.10 7.24 -2.55
CA PHE A 107 -6.66 8.24 -1.66
C PHE A 107 -6.74 7.66 -0.24
N VAL A 108 -6.02 8.30 0.67
CA VAL A 108 -6.05 8.00 2.08
C VAL A 108 -6.96 9.02 2.76
N PRO A 109 -8.11 8.62 3.34
CA PRO A 109 -8.97 9.51 4.11
C PRO A 109 -8.35 9.82 5.49
N PRO A 110 -8.86 10.81 6.23
CA PRO A 110 -8.40 11.11 7.60
C PRO A 110 -8.65 9.95 8.59
N GLU A 111 -9.67 9.12 8.33
CA GLU A 111 -9.99 7.88 9.04
C GLU A 111 -10.60 6.83 8.10
N GLY A 112 -10.46 5.54 8.45
CA GLY A 112 -11.08 4.43 7.71
C GLY A 112 -10.12 3.73 6.75
N THR A 113 -10.67 3.14 5.69
CA THR A 113 -9.95 2.39 4.66
C THR A 113 -9.60 3.27 3.47
N VAL A 114 -8.60 2.87 2.69
CA VAL A 114 -8.17 3.64 1.50
C VAL A 114 -9.06 3.33 0.29
N VAL A 115 -9.05 4.25 -0.69
CA VAL A 115 -9.53 3.99 -2.04
C VAL A 115 -8.33 3.90 -2.97
N LEU A 116 -8.19 2.78 -3.67
CA LEU A 116 -7.06 2.50 -4.57
C LEU A 116 -7.54 2.51 -6.01
N TRP A 117 -6.99 3.39 -6.84
CA TRP A 117 -7.09 3.24 -8.29
C TRP A 117 -5.94 2.36 -8.75
N ASP A 118 -6.28 1.17 -9.22
CA ASP A 118 -5.31 0.22 -9.73
C ASP A 118 -5.43 0.08 -11.25
N PHE A 119 -4.41 -0.56 -11.85
CA PHE A 119 -4.43 -0.89 -13.26
C PHE A 119 -5.64 -1.78 -13.58
N HIS A 120 -6.20 -1.65 -14.79
CA HIS A 120 -7.39 -2.41 -15.16
C HIS A 120 -7.13 -3.92 -15.06
N ASN A 121 -8.12 -4.71 -14.62
CA ASN A 121 -8.03 -6.17 -14.41
C ASN A 121 -7.00 -6.62 -13.34
N CYS A 122 -6.52 -5.71 -12.49
CA CYS A 122 -5.57 -6.01 -11.41
C CYS A 122 -6.20 -5.97 -10.01
N GLU A 123 -7.53 -6.01 -9.89
CA GLU A 123 -8.26 -5.89 -8.61
C GLU A 123 -7.85 -7.00 -7.62
N HIS A 124 -7.57 -8.19 -8.15
CA HIS A 124 -7.09 -9.35 -7.40
C HIS A 124 -5.79 -9.08 -6.61
N LEU A 125 -4.94 -8.16 -7.06
CA LEU A 125 -3.66 -7.84 -6.41
C LEU A 125 -3.82 -7.16 -5.05
N SER A 126 -4.99 -6.61 -4.74
CA SER A 126 -5.29 -5.96 -3.46
C SER A 126 -6.49 -6.53 -2.73
N ALA A 127 -7.27 -7.42 -3.36
CA ALA A 127 -8.50 -7.99 -2.80
C ALA A 127 -8.33 -8.71 -1.44
N HIS A 128 -7.13 -9.21 -1.14
CA HIS A 128 -6.81 -9.88 0.12
C HIS A 128 -6.47 -8.90 1.26
N LEU A 129 -6.45 -7.59 1.01
CA LEU A 129 -6.01 -6.57 1.96
C LEU A 129 -7.21 -5.74 2.46
N PRO A 130 -7.71 -5.99 3.68
CA PRO A 130 -8.96 -5.39 4.16
C PRO A 130 -8.91 -3.87 4.40
N LEU A 131 -7.72 -3.27 4.37
CA LEU A 131 -7.53 -1.82 4.50
C LEU A 131 -7.70 -1.08 3.17
N VAL A 132 -7.75 -1.80 2.05
CA VAL A 132 -8.22 -1.29 0.75
C VAL A 132 -9.72 -1.48 0.72
N GLY A 133 -10.46 -0.40 0.98
CA GLY A 133 -11.93 -0.44 1.11
C GLY A 133 -12.64 -0.45 -0.24
N GLU A 134 -12.01 0.13 -1.25
CA GLU A 134 -12.53 0.23 -2.60
C GLU A 134 -11.38 0.20 -3.60
N VAL A 135 -11.58 -0.52 -4.71
CA VAL A 135 -10.68 -0.51 -5.86
C VAL A 135 -11.41 0.10 -7.05
N ARG A 136 -10.78 1.09 -7.68
CA ARG A 136 -11.25 1.82 -8.86
C ARG A 136 -10.22 1.76 -9.99
N HIS A 137 -10.52 2.39 -11.12
CA HIS A 137 -9.64 2.52 -12.28
C HIS A 137 -9.68 3.93 -12.87
N GLY A 138 -8.72 4.25 -13.73
CA GLY A 138 -8.72 5.53 -14.46
C GLY A 138 -7.86 6.64 -13.83
N ALA A 139 -6.94 6.29 -12.92
CA ALA A 139 -5.92 7.24 -12.44
C ALA A 139 -4.74 7.43 -13.42
N SER A 140 -4.66 6.61 -14.47
CA SER A 140 -3.59 6.63 -15.48
C SER A 140 -3.82 7.70 -16.55
N PHE A 141 -3.70 8.99 -16.21
CA PHE A 141 -3.85 10.09 -17.18
C PHE A 141 -2.48 10.65 -17.61
N PHE A 142 -1.69 9.81 -18.29
CA PHE A 142 -0.44 10.20 -18.95
C PHE A 142 -0.46 9.77 -20.41
N TYR A 143 0.29 10.47 -21.27
CA TYR A 143 0.09 10.42 -22.73
C TYR A 143 0.18 9.02 -23.34
N PHE A 144 1.03 8.14 -22.82
CA PHE A 144 1.11 6.75 -23.31
C PHE A 144 -0.21 5.99 -23.12
N GLU A 145 -0.91 6.20 -22.01
CA GLU A 145 -2.17 5.51 -21.72
C GLU A 145 -3.35 6.13 -22.47
N THR A 146 -3.42 7.46 -22.50
CA THR A 146 -4.64 8.18 -22.91
C THR A 146 -4.53 8.91 -24.25
N GLY A 147 -3.31 9.03 -24.81
CA GLY A 147 -3.05 9.85 -25.99
C GLY A 147 -3.61 11.27 -25.84
N ASP A 148 -4.30 11.74 -26.87
CA ASP A 148 -4.91 13.08 -26.91
C ASP A 148 -6.10 13.27 -25.95
N LYS A 149 -6.51 12.24 -25.21
CA LYS A 149 -7.62 12.30 -24.24
C LYS A 149 -7.17 12.48 -22.79
N THR A 150 -5.92 12.85 -22.58
CA THR A 150 -5.34 13.01 -21.23
C THR A 150 -6.14 13.97 -20.35
N ASP A 151 -6.61 15.10 -20.90
CA ASP A 151 -7.38 16.08 -20.13
C ASP A 151 -8.78 15.58 -19.74
N GLU A 152 -9.40 14.74 -20.57
CA GLU A 152 -10.70 14.11 -20.29
C GLU A 152 -10.57 13.09 -19.16
N ALA A 153 -9.55 12.23 -19.24
CA ALA A 153 -9.24 11.24 -18.21
C ALA A 153 -8.90 11.91 -16.87
N ALA A 154 -8.08 12.96 -16.88
CA ALA A 154 -7.73 13.72 -15.69
C ALA A 154 -8.96 14.39 -15.05
N ALA A 155 -9.87 14.94 -15.86
CA ALA A 155 -11.11 15.53 -15.35
C ALA A 155 -11.98 14.48 -14.64
N HIS A 156 -12.22 13.32 -15.27
CA HIS A 156 -12.98 12.23 -14.67
C HIS A 156 -12.38 11.76 -13.34
N PHE A 157 -11.05 11.53 -13.31
CA PHE A 157 -10.36 11.13 -12.10
C PHE A 157 -10.48 12.18 -10.99
N VAL A 158 -10.29 13.46 -11.31
CA VAL A 158 -10.39 14.53 -10.30
C VAL A 158 -11.81 14.66 -9.76
N ASP A 159 -12.84 14.53 -10.59
CA ASP A 159 -14.23 14.56 -10.13
C ASP A 159 -14.50 13.49 -9.06
N GLU A 160 -13.96 12.28 -9.24
CA GLU A 160 -14.02 11.23 -8.23
C GLU A 160 -13.30 11.60 -6.93
N VAL A 161 -12.09 12.17 -7.03
CA VAL A 161 -11.32 12.63 -5.87
C VAL A 161 -12.08 13.74 -5.12
N ILE A 162 -12.72 14.68 -5.82
CA ILE A 162 -13.58 15.70 -5.21
C ILE A 162 -14.76 15.06 -4.48
N GLY A 163 -15.36 14.01 -5.04
CA GLY A 163 -16.37 13.21 -4.38
C GLY A 163 -15.89 12.63 -3.05
N LEU A 164 -14.70 12.01 -3.03
CA LEU A 164 -14.10 11.46 -1.81
C LEU A 164 -13.74 12.55 -0.80
N MET A 165 -13.19 13.69 -1.25
CA MET A 165 -12.92 14.83 -0.37
C MET A 165 -14.20 15.33 0.31
N ARG A 166 -15.32 15.41 -0.42
CA ARG A 166 -16.61 15.80 0.19
C ARG A 166 -17.12 14.74 1.16
N GLN A 167 -16.99 13.46 0.82
CA GLN A 167 -17.41 12.35 1.67
C GLN A 167 -16.66 12.31 3.00
N HIS A 168 -15.34 12.51 2.98
CA HIS A 168 -14.48 12.34 4.17
C HIS A 168 -14.11 13.65 4.87
N GLY A 169 -14.10 14.78 4.15
CA GLY A 169 -13.69 16.09 4.66
C GLY A 169 -14.75 17.19 4.52
N GLY A 170 -15.94 16.90 3.98
CA GLY A 170 -17.02 17.86 3.81
C GLY A 170 -16.64 19.06 2.93
N ASP A 171 -16.65 20.25 3.53
CA ASP A 171 -16.26 21.49 2.86
C ASP A 171 -14.75 21.77 2.88
N ASN A 172 -13.94 20.92 3.51
CA ASN A 172 -12.49 21.08 3.49
C ASN A 172 -11.96 20.92 2.05
N ARG A 173 -11.30 21.97 1.55
CA ARG A 173 -10.69 22.01 0.20
C ARG A 173 -9.20 21.73 0.20
N ARG A 174 -8.61 21.34 1.33
CA ARG A 174 -7.17 21.07 1.45
C ARG A 174 -6.89 19.61 1.13
N LEU A 175 -6.11 19.34 0.09
CA LEU A 175 -5.70 18.00 -0.31
C LEU A 175 -4.19 17.91 -0.31
N ALA A 176 -3.62 16.98 0.44
CA ALA A 176 -2.20 16.68 0.32
C ALA A 176 -1.96 15.79 -0.90
N VAL A 177 -0.99 16.13 -1.75
CA VAL A 177 -0.66 15.37 -2.97
C VAL A 177 0.85 15.17 -3.04
N ASP A 178 1.33 13.94 -3.18
CA ASP A 178 2.79 13.67 -3.20
C ASP A 178 3.45 13.99 -4.56
N LYS A 179 2.80 13.61 -5.65
CA LYS A 179 3.08 13.97 -7.04
C LYS A 179 1.84 13.67 -7.88
N ILE A 180 1.69 14.35 -9.01
CA ILE A 180 0.56 14.15 -9.93
C ILE A 180 0.95 14.71 -11.30
N GLU A 181 0.39 14.16 -12.38
CA GLU A 181 0.56 14.73 -13.72
C GLU A 181 -0.10 16.12 -13.81
N THR A 182 0.49 17.01 -14.62
CA THR A 182 0.07 18.41 -14.75
C THR A 182 -1.43 18.58 -15.04
N PRO A 183 -2.08 17.79 -15.93
CA PRO A 183 -3.52 17.90 -16.16
C PRO A 183 -4.35 17.65 -14.90
N GLY A 184 -3.99 16.65 -14.10
CA GLY A 184 -4.66 16.39 -12.82
C GLY A 184 -4.47 17.52 -11.81
N TYR A 185 -3.25 18.06 -11.71
CA TYR A 185 -2.98 19.24 -10.88
C TYR A 185 -3.85 20.44 -11.27
N ALA A 186 -3.88 20.78 -12.57
CA ALA A 186 -4.67 21.91 -13.08
C ALA A 186 -6.16 21.74 -12.74
N ARG A 187 -6.71 20.52 -12.93
CA ARG A 187 -8.11 20.21 -12.61
C ARG A 187 -8.44 20.31 -11.11
N LEU A 188 -7.50 19.98 -10.23
CA LEU A 188 -7.68 20.20 -8.78
C LEU A 188 -7.80 21.70 -8.47
N ILE A 189 -6.95 22.53 -9.10
CA ILE A 189 -7.00 24.00 -8.91
C ILE A 189 -8.31 24.59 -9.47
N ASP A 190 -8.78 24.13 -10.63
CA ASP A 190 -10.08 24.54 -11.20
C ASP A 190 -11.25 24.26 -10.23
N HIS A 191 -11.15 23.19 -9.44
CA HIS A 191 -12.12 22.83 -8.40
C HIS A 191 -11.95 23.60 -7.08
N GLY A 192 -11.02 24.56 -7.03
CA GLY A 192 -10.72 25.35 -5.83
C GLY A 192 -10.01 24.55 -4.73
N VAL A 193 -9.35 23.43 -5.07
CA VAL A 193 -8.56 22.65 -4.12
C VAL A 193 -7.29 23.42 -3.76
N THR A 194 -7.03 23.55 -2.47
CA THR A 194 -5.73 23.97 -1.95
C THR A 194 -4.83 22.75 -1.86
N VAL A 195 -3.91 22.61 -2.82
CA VAL A 195 -2.94 21.51 -2.83
C VAL A 195 -1.86 21.77 -1.78
N ILE A 196 -1.67 20.79 -0.88
CA ILE A 196 -0.64 20.76 0.16
C ILE A 196 0.46 19.80 -0.26
N GLU A 197 1.72 20.12 0.05
CA GLU A 197 2.87 19.25 -0.20
C GLU A 197 2.70 17.90 0.52
N GLY A 198 2.36 16.85 -0.25
CA GLY A 198 2.06 15.53 0.28
C GLY A 198 3.29 14.77 0.77
N GLN A 199 4.48 15.04 0.23
CA GLN A 199 5.71 14.40 0.69
C GLN A 199 6.02 14.77 2.14
N MET A 200 5.67 15.98 2.57
CA MET A 200 5.83 16.38 3.97
C MET A 200 5.04 15.45 4.91
N LEU A 201 3.81 15.08 4.55
CA LEU A 201 2.99 14.17 5.36
C LEU A 201 3.53 12.73 5.30
N THR A 202 3.87 12.24 4.11
CA THR A 202 4.33 10.84 3.95
C THR A 202 5.70 10.64 4.62
N GLU A 203 6.64 11.55 4.46
CA GLU A 203 7.97 11.45 5.07
C GLU A 203 7.90 11.56 6.60
N HIS A 204 7.06 12.45 7.15
CA HIS A 204 6.84 12.47 8.61
C HIS A 204 6.16 11.20 9.12
N ALA A 205 5.18 10.66 8.42
CA ALA A 205 4.55 9.39 8.79
C ALA A 205 5.56 8.23 8.79
N ARG A 206 6.38 8.14 7.74
CA ARG A 206 7.36 7.08 7.48
C ARG A 206 8.64 7.19 8.31
N SER A 207 8.94 8.37 8.87
CA SER A 207 10.17 8.60 9.63
C SER A 207 10.27 7.75 10.91
N ILE A 208 9.14 7.42 11.55
CA ILE A 208 9.09 6.67 12.81
C ILE A 208 8.55 5.26 12.57
N LYS A 209 9.42 4.26 12.72
CA LYS A 209 9.08 2.84 12.64
C LYS A 209 8.71 2.34 14.03
N ASN A 210 7.65 1.52 14.12
CA ASN A 210 7.39 0.77 15.34
C ASN A 210 8.27 -0.51 15.38
N ASP A 211 8.22 -1.23 16.50
CA ASP A 211 8.97 -2.47 16.68
C ASP A 211 8.67 -3.51 15.58
N ASN A 212 7.43 -3.54 15.09
CA ASN A 212 7.00 -4.48 14.08
C ASN A 212 7.60 -4.18 12.69
N GLU A 213 7.70 -2.91 12.29
CA GLU A 213 8.44 -2.50 11.10
C GLU A 213 9.95 -2.72 11.25
N ILE A 214 10.48 -2.54 12.46
CA ILE A 214 11.90 -2.83 12.75
C ILE A 214 12.18 -4.34 12.59
N ARG A 215 11.25 -5.23 12.95
CA ARG A 215 11.36 -6.67 12.66
C ARG A 215 11.46 -6.93 11.16
N ALA A 216 10.57 -6.33 10.36
CA ALA A 216 10.64 -6.44 8.90
C ALA A 216 11.98 -5.95 8.34
N MET A 217 12.52 -4.84 8.87
CA MET A 217 13.84 -4.34 8.50
C MET A 217 14.97 -5.31 8.87
N ARG A 218 14.95 -5.90 10.06
CA ARG A 218 15.96 -6.89 10.49
C ARG A 218 15.96 -8.12 9.58
N CYS A 219 14.78 -8.63 9.23
CA CYS A 219 14.61 -9.70 8.25
C CYS A 219 15.23 -9.34 6.88
N ALA A 220 14.91 -8.15 6.37
CA ALA A 220 15.41 -7.69 5.07
C ALA A 220 16.94 -7.48 5.06
N ILE A 221 17.50 -6.89 6.13
CA ILE A 221 18.95 -6.70 6.28
C ILE A 221 19.65 -8.05 6.30
N HIS A 222 19.16 -9.02 7.08
CA HIS A 222 19.77 -10.35 7.14
C HIS A 222 19.77 -11.04 5.78
N ALA A 223 18.63 -11.02 5.07
CA ALA A 223 18.55 -11.59 3.71
C ALA A 223 19.53 -10.91 2.73
N CYS A 224 19.72 -9.59 2.86
CA CYS A 224 20.69 -8.85 2.05
C CYS A 224 22.13 -9.26 2.39
N GLU A 225 22.47 -9.39 3.68
CA GLU A 225 23.79 -9.83 4.13
C GLU A 225 24.11 -11.25 3.64
N MET A 226 23.14 -12.17 3.68
CA MET A 226 23.30 -13.53 3.14
C MET A 226 23.58 -13.51 1.63
N ALA A 227 22.84 -12.72 0.85
CA ALA A 227 23.10 -12.57 -0.58
C ALA A 227 24.49 -11.96 -0.88
N VAL A 228 24.94 -11.00 -0.07
CA VAL A 228 26.28 -10.42 -0.20
C VAL A 228 27.37 -11.43 0.17
N GLU A 229 27.12 -12.31 1.14
CA GLU A 229 28.03 -13.39 1.50
C GLU A 229 28.17 -14.41 0.35
N GLU A 230 27.08 -14.78 -0.31
CA GLU A 230 27.12 -15.62 -1.52
C GLU A 230 27.92 -14.96 -2.66
N MET A 231 27.69 -13.66 -2.90
CA MET A 231 28.49 -12.90 -3.87
C MET A 231 29.98 -12.92 -3.50
N ARG A 232 30.30 -12.72 -2.21
CA ARG A 232 31.69 -12.76 -1.72
C ARG A 232 32.32 -14.14 -1.91
N TYR A 233 31.57 -15.22 -1.68
CA TYR A 233 32.05 -16.58 -1.90
C TYR A 233 32.34 -16.83 -3.38
N ALA A 234 31.44 -16.43 -4.28
CA ALA A 234 31.62 -16.59 -5.73
C ALA A 234 32.78 -15.77 -6.32
N MET A 235 33.18 -14.69 -5.67
CA MET A 235 34.28 -13.82 -6.10
C MET A 235 35.65 -14.21 -5.50
N ARG A 236 35.71 -15.19 -4.61
CA ARG A 236 36.97 -15.71 -4.02
C ARG A 236 37.43 -16.96 -4.76
#